data_AF-A0A3E2N247-F1
#
_entry.id   AF-A0A3E2N247-F1
#
_cell.length_a   1.000
_cell.length_b   1.000
_cell.length_c   1.000
_cell.angle_alpha   90.00
_cell.angle_beta   90.00
_cell.angle_gamma   90.00
#
_symmetry.space_group_name_H-M   'P 1'
#
loop_
_entity.id
_entity.type
_entity.pdbx_description
1 polymer ?
#
loop_
_entity_poly.entity_id
_entity_poly.type
_entity_poly.pdbx_seq_one_letter_code
_entity_poly.pdbx_strand_id
1 'polypeptide(L)'
;MRSMSFDPAAASVAAAISAHASRGLDAGTAAASSVTGLAPAGADEISAQFAAAFAAEGAQVLALNTAAQDELARAGQALRQIAGMYSTVDNSWSDTLA
;
A
#
# COMPACT_ATOMS: atom_id res chain seq x y z
N MET A 1 -31.51 -2.44 -22.08
CA MET A 1 -30.60 -2.59 -20.93
C MET A 1 -29.70 -1.36 -20.86
N ARG A 2 -29.27 -0.93 -19.67
CA ARG A 2 -28.37 0.23 -19.47
C ARG A 2 -26.94 -0.32 -19.31
N SER A 3 -25.97 0.28 -20.00
CA SER A 3 -24.55 -0.13 -19.92
C SER A 3 -24.11 -0.18 -18.44
N MET A 4 -23.43 -1.27 -18.07
CA MET A 4 -22.83 -1.47 -16.76
C MET A 4 -21.33 -1.16 -16.83
N SER A 5 -20.95 -0.17 -17.65
CA SER A 5 -19.56 0.23 -17.86
C SER A 5 -18.92 0.61 -16.53
N PHE A 6 -17.73 0.07 -16.30
CA PHE A 6 -16.88 0.53 -15.23
C PHE A 6 -16.40 1.96 -15.53
N ASP A 7 -16.43 2.85 -14.54
CA ASP A 7 -16.00 4.24 -14.70
C ASP A 7 -14.47 4.28 -14.91
N PRO A 8 -13.96 4.87 -16.01
CA PRO A 8 -12.52 5.07 -16.21
C PRO A 8 -11.83 5.80 -15.05
N ALA A 9 -12.53 6.70 -14.35
CA ALA A 9 -12.02 7.36 -13.15
C ALA A 9 -11.84 6.39 -11.98
N ALA A 10 -12.66 5.35 -11.86
CA ALA A 10 -12.45 4.30 -10.86
C ALA A 10 -11.22 3.43 -11.18
N ALA A 11 -10.88 3.26 -12.47
CA ALA A 11 -9.70 2.51 -12.89
C ALA A 11 -8.40 3.25 -12.54
N SER A 12 -8.40 4.57 -12.73
CA SER A 12 -7.26 5.42 -12.37
C SER A 12 -7.06 5.47 -10.85
N VAL A 13 -8.13 5.47 -10.06
CA VAL A 13 -8.07 5.35 -8.59
C VAL A 13 -7.45 4.01 -8.17
N ALA A 14 -7.88 2.90 -8.75
CA ALA A 14 -7.31 1.58 -8.43
C ALA A 14 -5.81 1.50 -8.75
N ALA A 15 -5.38 2.08 -9.88
CA ALA A 15 -3.97 2.19 -10.24
C ALA A 15 -3.20 3.10 -9.26
N ALA A 16 -3.78 4.23 -8.87
CA ALA A 16 -3.20 5.15 -7.90
C ALA A 16 -2.98 4.47 -6.54
N ILE A 17 -3.95 3.68 -6.05
CA ILE A 17 -3.83 2.93 -4.80
C ILE A 17 -2.61 2.00 -4.83
N SER A 18 -2.46 1.19 -5.88
CA SER A 18 -1.28 0.31 -6.02
C SER A 18 0.04 1.10 -6.11
N ALA A 19 0.04 2.25 -6.78
CA ALA A 19 1.23 3.11 -6.86
C ALA A 19 1.57 3.78 -5.51
N HIS A 20 0.57 4.16 -4.73
CA HIS A 20 0.76 4.66 -3.36
C HIS A 20 1.30 3.58 -2.44
N ALA A 21 0.82 2.34 -2.56
CA ALA A 21 1.34 1.20 -1.82
C ALA A 21 2.85 1.01 -2.04
N SER A 22 3.28 0.97 -3.30
CA SER A 22 4.71 0.89 -3.67
C SER A 22 5.52 2.03 -3.06
N ARG A 23 5.06 3.28 -3.21
CA ARG A 23 5.76 4.44 -2.65
C ARG A 23 5.83 4.40 -1.13
N GLY A 24 4.83 3.85 -0.46
CA GLY A 24 4.83 3.67 0.99
C GLY A 24 5.85 2.63 1.46
N LEU A 25 6.08 1.57 0.67
CA LEU A 25 7.14 0.58 0.93
C LEU A 25 8.53 1.21 0.75
N ASP A 26 8.71 1.98 -0.31
CA ASP A 26 9.96 2.70 -0.57
C ASP A 26 10.26 3.72 0.54
N ALA A 27 9.24 4.46 0.98
CA ALA A 27 9.37 5.40 2.09
C ALA A 27 9.72 4.70 3.41
N GLY A 28 9.10 3.56 3.70
CA GLY A 28 9.45 2.74 4.87
C GLY A 28 10.90 2.25 4.81
N THR A 29 11.35 1.77 3.65
CA THR A 29 12.74 1.34 3.42
C THR A 29 13.72 2.50 3.61
N ALA A 30 13.40 3.67 3.06
CA ALA A 30 14.23 4.88 3.20
C ALA A 30 14.32 5.36 4.66
N ALA A 31 13.26 5.17 5.45
CA ALA A 31 13.24 5.53 6.87
C ALA A 31 13.85 4.47 7.79
N ALA A 32 14.14 3.26 7.30
CA ALA A 32 14.47 2.12 8.15
C ALA A 32 15.66 2.41 9.09
N SER A 33 16.77 2.92 8.54
CA SER A 33 17.96 3.20 9.33
C SER A 33 17.77 4.34 10.33
N SER A 34 16.96 5.35 10.01
CA SER A 34 16.74 6.49 10.91
C SER A 34 15.85 6.11 12.10
N VAL A 35 14.92 5.18 11.93
CA VAL A 35 14.01 4.74 13.01
C VAL A 35 14.54 3.56 13.82
N THR A 36 15.52 2.80 13.30
CA THR A 36 16.12 1.68 14.05
C THR A 36 17.57 1.93 14.51
N GLY A 37 18.22 2.98 14.00
CA GLY A 37 19.65 3.23 14.18
C GLY A 37 19.99 4.38 15.13
N LEU A 38 19.07 4.77 16.03
CA LEU A 38 19.33 5.87 16.96
C LEU A 38 20.49 5.51 17.90
N ALA A 39 21.52 6.34 17.94
CA ALA A 39 22.60 6.20 18.90
C ALA A 39 22.16 6.72 20.29
N PRO A 40 22.67 6.16 21.40
CA PRO A 40 22.47 6.72 22.72
C PRO A 40 22.93 8.18 22.78
N ALA A 41 22.15 9.05 23.42
CA ALA A 41 22.49 10.47 23.57
C ALA A 41 23.66 10.71 24.54
N GLY A 42 23.85 9.79 25.49
CA GLY A 42 24.92 9.80 26.47
C GLY A 42 25.41 8.39 26.81
N ALA A 43 26.42 8.32 27.68
CA ALA A 43 27.02 7.06 28.13
C ALA A 43 26.25 6.39 29.29
N ASP A 44 25.15 7.01 29.73
CA ASP A 44 24.32 6.50 30.82
C ASP A 44 23.38 5.38 30.34
N GLU A 45 22.95 4.56 31.29
CA GLU A 45 22.09 3.40 31.04
C GLU A 45 20.72 3.79 30.49
N ILE A 46 20.21 4.98 30.83
CA ILE A 46 18.90 5.45 30.35
C ILE A 46 18.97 5.81 28.87
N SER A 47 20.03 6.49 28.44
CA SER A 47 20.28 6.77 27.02
C SER A 47 20.39 5.47 26.20
N ALA A 48 21.05 4.44 26.73
CA ALA A 48 21.16 3.14 26.07
C ALA A 48 19.81 2.42 25.99
N GLN A 49 19.04 2.41 27.08
CA GLN A 49 17.70 1.81 27.11
C GLN A 49 16.73 2.53 26.17
N PHE A 50 16.78 3.86 26.11
CA PHE A 50 15.93 4.65 25.23
C PHE A 50 16.24 4.36 23.76
N ALA A 51 17.52 4.34 23.38
CA ALA A 51 17.92 3.99 22.01
C ALA A 51 17.44 2.59 21.62
N ALA A 52 17.56 1.61 22.52
CA ALA A 52 17.08 0.25 22.29
C ALA A 52 15.55 0.17 22.16
N ALA A 53 14.81 0.88 23.02
CA ALA A 53 13.35 0.94 22.96
C ALA A 53 12.87 1.62 21.67
N PHE A 54 13.49 2.73 21.28
CA PHE A 54 13.18 3.43 20.04
C PHE A 54 13.41 2.54 18.82
N ALA A 55 14.51 1.78 18.80
CA ALA A 55 14.78 0.83 17.72
C ALA A 55 13.73 -0.30 17.64
N ALA A 56 13.30 -0.81 18.80
CA ALA A 56 12.26 -1.85 18.85
C ALA A 56 10.90 -1.32 18.38
N GLU A 57 10.50 -0.12 18.80
CA GLU A 57 9.29 0.56 18.35
C GLU A 57 9.36 0.85 16.84
N GLY A 58 10.49 1.38 16.36
CA GLY A 58 10.75 1.67 14.95
C GLY A 58 10.61 0.43 14.08
N ALA A 59 11.16 -0.72 14.52
CA ALA A 59 11.00 -1.99 13.81
C ALA A 59 9.53 -2.44 13.73
N GLN A 60 8.75 -2.28 14.80
CA GLN A 60 7.33 -2.62 14.82
C GLN A 60 6.52 -1.71 13.88
N VAL A 61 6.82 -0.41 13.87
CA VAL A 61 6.16 0.56 12.98
C VAL A 61 6.49 0.28 11.52
N LEU A 62 7.73 -0.09 11.19
CA LEU A 62 8.11 -0.50 9.83
C LEU A 62 7.37 -1.77 9.39
N ALA A 63 7.21 -2.74 10.28
CA ALA A 63 6.44 -3.95 10.01
C ALA A 63 4.96 -3.63 9.77
N LEU A 64 4.37 -2.74 10.58
CA LEU A 64 3.00 -2.27 10.41
C LEU A 64 2.83 -1.51 9.07
N ASN A 65 3.76 -0.63 8.72
CA ASN A 65 3.75 0.05 7.42
C ASN A 65 3.76 -0.96 6.28
N THR A 66 4.65 -1.95 6.32
CA THR A 66 4.74 -3.00 5.29
C THR A 66 3.40 -3.74 5.14
N ALA A 67 2.82 -4.20 6.25
CA ALA A 67 1.54 -4.90 6.24
C ALA A 67 0.40 -4.03 5.67
N ALA A 68 0.38 -2.74 6.01
CA ALA A 68 -0.60 -1.80 5.49
C ALA A 68 -0.44 -1.56 3.99
N GLN A 69 0.79 -1.41 3.49
CA GLN A 69 1.02 -1.23 2.06
C GLN A 69 0.68 -2.50 1.26
N ASP A 70 0.98 -3.69 1.80
CA ASP A 70 0.58 -4.96 1.19
C ASP A 70 -0.94 -5.07 1.09
N GLU A 71 -1.68 -4.60 2.09
CA GLU A 71 -3.14 -4.58 2.05
C GLU A 71 -3.68 -3.59 1.02
N LEU A 72 -3.08 -2.40 0.92
CA LEU A 72 -3.43 -1.44 -0.14
C LEU A 72 -3.14 -2.01 -1.54
N ALA A 73 -2.03 -2.75 -1.71
CA ALA A 73 -1.73 -3.42 -2.96
C ALA A 73 -2.79 -4.48 -3.31
N ARG A 74 -3.21 -5.31 -2.34
CA ARG A 74 -4.29 -6.28 -2.51
C ARG A 74 -5.62 -5.60 -2.86
N ALA A 75 -5.98 -4.52 -2.17
CA ALA A 75 -7.19 -3.75 -2.44
C ALA A 75 -7.18 -3.16 -3.87
N GLY A 76 -6.06 -2.59 -4.31
CA GLY A 76 -5.92 -2.07 -5.67
C GLY A 76 -6.06 -3.15 -6.76
N GLN A 77 -5.57 -4.38 -6.48
CA GLN A 77 -5.78 -5.52 -7.38
C GLN A 77 -7.23 -5.98 -7.42
N ALA A 78 -7.91 -6.06 -6.27
CA ALA A 78 -9.31 -6.44 -6.19
C ALA A 78 -10.21 -5.46 -6.98
N LEU A 79 -9.95 -4.15 -6.86
CA LEU A 79 -10.67 -3.13 -7.63
C LEU A 79 -10.45 -3.28 -9.14
N ARG A 80 -9.22 -3.58 -9.58
CA ARG A 80 -8.94 -3.85 -10.99
C ARG A 80 -9.61 -5.12 -11.51
N GLN A 81 -9.72 -6.17 -10.71
CA GLN A 81 -10.45 -7.38 -11.08
C GLN A 81 -11.94 -7.11 -11.27
N ILE A 82 -12.55 -6.37 -10.33
CA ILE A 82 -13.96 -5.95 -10.44
C ILE A 82 -14.16 -5.12 -11.72
N ALA A 83 -13.26 -4.17 -12.00
CA ALA A 83 -13.29 -3.38 -13.23
C ALA A 83 -13.29 -4.24 -14.50
N GLY A 84 -12.41 -5.24 -14.56
CA GLY A 84 -12.29 -6.17 -15.69
C GLY A 84 -13.51 -7.06 -15.86
N MET A 85 -14.18 -7.46 -14.77
CA MET A 85 -15.43 -8.22 -14.85
C MET A 85 -16.54 -7.40 -15.53
N TYR A 86 -16.72 -6.13 -15.12
CA TYR A 86 -17.72 -5.25 -15.72
C TYR A 86 -17.44 -4.98 -17.19
N SER A 87 -16.19 -4.73 -17.59
CA SER A 87 -15.85 -4.52 -19.00
C SER A 87 -16.07 -5.78 -19.85
N THR A 88 -15.77 -6.96 -19.31
CA THR A 88 -16.00 -8.25 -20.01
C THR A 88 -17.49 -8.48 -20.26
N VAL A 89 -18.35 -8.19 -19.27
CA VAL A 89 -19.80 -8.29 -19.43
C VAL A 89 -20.30 -7.32 -20.49
N ASP A 90 -19.88 -6.05 -20.45
CA ASP A 90 -20.32 -5.07 -21.45
C ASP A 90 -19.86 -5.46 -22.88
N ASN A 91 -18.65 -5.98 -23.04
CA ASN A 91 -18.15 -6.45 -24.34
C ASN A 91 -18.93 -7.66 -24.88
N SER A 92 -19.24 -8.66 -24.04
CA SER A 92 -19.98 -9.86 -24.49
C SER A 92 -21.40 -9.54 -24.93
N TRP A 93 -22.05 -8.57 -24.29
CA TRP A 93 -23.35 -8.07 -24.73
C TRP A 93 -23.27 -7.25 -26.01
N SER A 94 -22.21 -6.45 -26.19
CA SER A 94 -21.96 -5.72 -27.45
C SER A 94 -21.82 -6.69 -28.62
N ASP A 95 -21.05 -7.78 -28.45
CA ASP A 95 -20.86 -8.80 -29.48
C ASP A 95 -22.15 -9.60 -29.78
N THR A 96 -23.00 -9.80 -28.77
CA THR A 96 -24.28 -10.52 -28.94
C THR A 96 -25.35 -9.68 -29.67
N LEU A 97 -25.23 -8.36 -29.63
CA LEU A 97 -26.16 -7.41 -30.26
C LEU A 97 -25.67 -6.92 -31.65
N ALA A 98 -24.50 -7.37 -32.11
CA ALA A 98 -23.94 -7.08 -33.43
C ALA A 98 -24.35 -8.14 -34.46
#